data_AF-A0A9X1XY05-F1
#
_entry.id   AF-A0A9X1XY05-F1
#
_cell.length_a   1.000
_cell.length_b   1.000
_cell.length_c   1.000
_cell.angle_alpha   90.00
_cell.angle_beta   90.00
_cell.angle_gamma   90.00
#
_symmetry.space_group_name_H-M   'P 1'
#
loop_
_entity.id
_entity.type
_entity.pdbx_description
1 polymer ?
#
loop_
_entity_poly.entity_id
_entity_poly.type
_entity_poly.pdbx_seq_one_letter_code
_entity_poly.pdbx_strand_id
1 'polypeptide(L)'
;MKSNLTSRLNRIEGQIRGIKGLIERDTYCDDVLNQIAAVQSALNSVGRLLLEGHMKSCVIERIQAGETEVLDELLVTVNKLMK
;
A
#
# COMPACT_ATOMS: atom_id res chain seq x y z
N MET A 1 -0.14 14.80 4.67
CA MET A 1 0.02 13.53 3.91
C MET A 1 0.72 12.45 4.73
N LYS A 2 1.96 12.68 5.21
CA LYS A 2 2.72 11.67 5.97
C LYS A 2 1.99 11.15 7.23
N SER A 3 1.37 12.03 8.03
CA SER A 3 0.62 11.64 9.24
C SER A 3 -0.59 10.74 8.97
N ASN A 4 -1.24 10.86 7.81
CA ASN A 4 -2.39 10.04 7.43
C ASN A 4 -1.97 8.63 7.00
N LEU A 5 -0.80 8.48 6.38
CA LEU A 5 -0.27 7.18 5.99
C LEU A 5 0.17 6.38 7.21
N THR A 6 0.84 7.01 8.17
CA THR A 6 1.23 6.36 9.43
C THR A 6 0.01 5.84 10.20
N SER A 7 -1.07 6.62 10.31
CA SER A 7 -2.28 6.16 11.01
C SER A 7 -2.95 4.98 10.30
N ARG A 8 -2.93 4.93 8.97
CA ARG A 8 -3.41 3.77 8.20
C ARG A 8 -2.54 2.53 8.42
N LEU A 9 -1.22 2.70 8.41
CA LEU A 9 -0.27 1.61 8.68
C LEU A 9 -0.46 1.05 10.10
N ASN A 10 -0.66 1.91 11.10
CA ASN A 10 -0.95 1.46 12.47
C ASN A 10 -2.24 0.62 12.56
N ARG A 11 -3.26 0.97 11.76
CA ARG A 11 -4.51 0.17 11.66
C ARG A 11 -4.24 -1.19 11.02
N ILE A 12 -3.46 -1.22 9.94
CA ILE A 12 -3.05 -2.46 9.25
C ILE A 12 -2.24 -3.36 10.18
N GLU A 13 -1.32 -2.80 10.97
CA GLU A 13 -0.58 -3.55 11.98
C GLU A 13 -1.51 -4.19 13.02
N GLY A 14 -2.55 -3.45 13.46
CA GLY A 14 -3.60 -3.99 14.32
C GLY A 14 -4.35 -5.16 13.68
N GLN A 15 -4.68 -5.07 12.40
CA GLN A 15 -5.33 -6.16 11.65
C GLN A 15 -4.43 -7.40 11.53
N ILE A 16 -3.14 -7.22 11.25
CA ILE A 16 -2.15 -8.31 11.19
C ILE A 16 -2.06 -9.04 12.54
N ARG A 17 -2.02 -8.29 13.65
CA ARG A 17 -2.08 -8.89 15.00
C ARG A 17 -3.39 -9.66 15.22
N GLY A 18 -4.52 -9.13 14.74
CA GLY A 18 -5.81 -9.81 14.79
C GLY A 18 -5.81 -11.14 14.05
N ILE A 19 -5.26 -11.18 12.82
CA ILE A 19 -5.10 -12.39 12.01
C ILE A 19 -4.28 -13.44 12.74
N LYS A 20 -3.13 -13.05 13.31
CA LYS A 20 -2.31 -13.96 14.12
C LYS A 20 -3.12 -14.60 15.25
N GLY A 21 -3.91 -13.81 15.97
CA GLY A 21 -4.78 -14.32 17.03
C GLY A 21 -5.89 -15.26 16.53
N LEU A 22 -6.43 -15.04 15.32
CA LEU A 22 -7.41 -15.95 14.73
C LEU A 22 -6.80 -17.33 14.42
N ILE A 23 -5.57 -17.34 13.89
CA ILE A 23 -4.81 -18.56 13.61
C ILE A 23 -4.49 -19.30 14.92
N GLU A 24 -4.03 -18.60 15.95
CA GLU A 24 -3.72 -19.19 17.26
C GLU A 24 -4.95 -19.82 17.94
N ARG A 25 -6.16 -19.33 17.62
CA ARG A 25 -7.43 -19.88 18.11
C ARG A 25 -8.05 -20.96 17.23
N ASP A 26 -7.33 -21.41 16.20
CA ASP A 26 -7.83 -22.39 15.21
C ASP A 26 -9.19 -21.97 14.61
N THR A 27 -9.32 -20.68 14.30
CA THR A 27 -10.55 -20.12 13.72
C THR A 27 -10.75 -20.63 12.29
N TYR A 28 -12.01 -20.74 11.84
CA TYR A 28 -12.36 -21.18 10.50
C TYR A 28 -11.55 -20.45 9.41
N CYS A 29 -10.99 -21.22 8.47
CA CYS A 29 -10.04 -20.70 7.50
C CYS A 29 -10.60 -19.56 6.66
N ASP A 30 -11.88 -19.59 6.28
CA ASP A 30 -12.49 -18.54 5.47
C ASP A 30 -12.51 -17.18 6.20
N ASP A 31 -12.70 -17.18 7.53
CA ASP A 31 -12.65 -15.94 8.31
C ASP A 31 -11.24 -15.35 8.32
N VAL A 32 -10.22 -16.20 8.44
CA VAL A 32 -8.81 -15.79 8.36
C VAL A 32 -8.49 -15.24 6.96
N LEU A 33 -8.93 -15.93 5.91
CA LEU A 33 -8.74 -15.51 4.51
C LEU A 33 -9.44 -14.16 4.23
N ASN A 34 -10.65 -13.96 4.74
CA ASN A 34 -11.38 -12.70 4.64
C ASN A 34 -10.63 -11.54 5.32
N GLN A 35 -10.02 -11.78 6.48
CA GLN A 35 -9.19 -10.75 7.14
C GLN A 35 -7.91 -10.46 6.37
N ILE A 36 -7.26 -11.49 5.80
CA ILE A 36 -6.08 -11.31 4.93
C ILE A 36 -6.44 -10.44 3.71
N ALA A 37 -7.56 -10.72 3.06
CA ALA A 37 -8.04 -9.93 1.92
C ALA A 37 -8.33 -8.47 2.32
N ALA A 38 -8.89 -8.23 3.51
CA ALA A 38 -9.09 -6.88 4.04
C ALA A 38 -7.77 -6.14 4.26
N VAL A 39 -6.73 -6.82 4.76
CA VAL A 39 -5.39 -6.25 4.94
C VAL A 39 -4.73 -5.92 3.60
N GLN A 40 -4.82 -6.80 2.60
CA GLN A 40 -4.33 -6.55 1.25
C GLN A 40 -4.99 -5.31 0.63
N SER A 41 -6.32 -5.20 0.75
CA SER A 41 -7.07 -4.03 0.26
C SER A 41 -6.63 -2.73 0.95
N ALA A 42 -6.41 -2.77 2.27
CA ALA A 42 -5.92 -1.63 3.03
C ALA A 42 -4.48 -1.22 2.61
N LEU A 43 -3.59 -2.18 2.38
CA LEU A 43 -2.24 -1.92 1.86
C LEU A 43 -2.27 -1.32 0.46
N ASN A 44 -3.12 -1.84 -0.44
CA ASN A 44 -3.31 -1.29 -1.79
C ASN A 44 -3.80 0.16 -1.74
N SER A 45 -4.71 0.48 -0.80
CA SER A 45 -5.14 1.87 -0.57
C SER A 45 -3.99 2.79 -0.13
N VAL A 46 -3.11 2.31 0.76
CA VAL A 46 -1.92 3.07 1.19
C VAL A 46 -0.96 3.28 0.02
N GLY A 47 -0.67 2.22 -0.74
CA GLY A 47 0.19 2.28 -1.93
C GLY A 47 -0.32 3.28 -2.97
N ARG A 48 -1.62 3.27 -3.26
CA ARG A 48 -2.25 4.23 -4.18
C ARG A 48 -2.09 5.68 -3.71
N LEU A 49 -2.33 5.97 -2.44
CA LEU A 49 -2.19 7.32 -1.90
C LEU A 49 -0.74 7.81 -1.94
N LEU A 50 0.22 6.93 -1.67
CA LEU A 50 1.64 7.25 -1.74
C LEU A 50 2.08 7.51 -3.19
N LEU A 51 1.63 6.67 -4.13
CA LEU A 51 1.87 6.84 -5.56
C LEU A 51 1.30 8.16 -6.09
N GLU A 52 0.06 8.49 -5.72
CA GLU A 52 -0.57 9.76 -6.10
C GLU A 52 0.27 10.96 -5.63
N GLY A 53 0.75 10.92 -4.38
CA GLY A 53 1.65 11.93 -3.85
C GLY A 53 2.97 12.02 -4.63
N HIS A 54 3.60 10.89 -4.92
CA HIS A 54 4.84 10.81 -5.68
C HIS A 54 4.70 11.38 -7.10
N MET A 55 3.60 11.05 -7.79
CA MET A 55 3.31 11.58 -9.11
C MET A 55 3.11 13.09 -9.09
N LYS A 56 2.38 13.62 -8.11
CA LYS A 56 2.06 15.05 -8.01
C LYS A 56 3.23 15.94 -7.53
N SER A 57 4.30 15.35 -6.98
CA SER A 57 5.49 16.09 -6.57
C SER A 57 6.71 15.68 -7.38
N CYS A 58 7.37 14.58 -7.02
CA CYS A 58 8.70 14.23 -7.49
C CYS A 58 8.72 13.98 -9.01
N VAL A 59 7.70 13.31 -9.54
CA VAL A 59 7.64 13.01 -10.97
C VAL A 59 7.42 14.28 -11.80
N ILE A 60 6.49 15.15 -11.39
CA ILE A 60 6.24 16.43 -12.08
C ILE A 60 7.49 17.31 -12.06
N GLU A 61 8.16 17.42 -10.91
CA GLU A 61 9.39 18.22 -10.76
C GLU A 61 10.50 17.73 -11.70
N ARG A 62 10.74 16.40 -11.76
CA ARG A 62 11.76 15.81 -12.64
C ARG A 62 11.43 15.98 -14.12
N ILE A 63 10.17 15.79 -14.52
CA ILE A 63 9.73 16.02 -15.90
C ILE A 63 9.95 17.50 -16.30
N GLN A 64 9.63 18.44 -15.41
CA GLN A 64 9.87 19.87 -15.65
C GLN A 64 11.36 20.23 -15.75
N ALA A 65 12.23 19.48 -15.08
CA ALA A 65 13.68 19.58 -15.21
C ALA A 65 14.24 18.91 -16.49
N GLY A 66 13.40 18.26 -17.31
CA GLY A 66 13.80 17.56 -18.52
C GLY A 66 14.25 16.11 -18.30
N GLU A 67 14.14 15.59 -17.07
CA GLU A 67 14.51 14.22 -16.70
C GLU A 67 13.38 13.24 -16.99
N THR A 68 13.17 12.91 -18.27
CA THR A 68 12.06 12.04 -18.70
C THR A 68 12.20 10.58 -18.29
N GLU A 69 13.41 10.12 -17.94
CA GLU A 69 13.71 8.76 -17.47
C GLU A 69 12.95 8.38 -16.18
N VAL A 70 12.48 9.37 -15.40
CA VAL A 70 11.61 9.14 -14.23
C VAL A 70 10.34 8.38 -14.60
N LEU A 71 9.88 8.46 -15.85
CA LEU A 71 8.69 7.74 -16.30
C LEU A 71 8.92 6.23 -16.34
N ASP A 72 10.12 5.78 -16.71
CA ASP A 72 10.47 4.36 -16.72
C ASP A 72 10.53 3.79 -15.29
N GLU A 73 11.10 4.55 -14.35
CA GLU A 73 11.09 4.21 -12.91
C GLU A 73 9.65 4.09 -12.37
N LEU A 74 8.78 5.03 -12.78
CA LEU A 74 7.38 5.04 -12.40
C LEU A 74 6.65 3.80 -12.95
N LEU A 75 6.86 3.45 -14.22
CA LEU A 75 6.25 2.27 -14.84
C LEU A 75 6.67 0.98 -14.13
N VAL A 76 7.94 0.84 -13.75
CA VAL A 76 8.40 -0.30 -12.94
C VAL A 76 7.67 -0.37 -11.60
N THR A 77 7.47 0.77 -10.95
CA THR A 77 6.79 0.84 -9.65
C THR A 77 5.30 0.51 -9.78
N VAL A 78 4.60 1.06 -10.78
CA VAL A 78 3.18 0.79 -11.04
C VAL A 78 2.95 -0.69 -11.33
N ASN A 79 3.79 -1.32 -12.15
CA ASN A 79 3.70 -2.75 -12.44
C ASN A 79 3.86 -3.65 -11.21
N LYS A 80 4.59 -3.21 -10.17
CA LYS A 80 4.68 -3.96 -8.90
C LYS A 80 3.42 -3.83 -8.06
N LEU A 81 2.73 -2.69 -8.14
CA LEU A 81 1.51 -2.42 -7.36
C LEU A 81 0.23 -2.99 -7.99
N MET A 82 0.28 -3.37 -9.26
CA MET A 82 -0.85 -3.99 -9.99
C MET A 82 -0.87 -5.53 -9.92
N LYS A 83 0.15 -6.14 -9.31
CA LYS A 83 0.19 -7.58 -9.03
C LYS A 83 -0.57 -7.90 -7.75
#